data_AF-A0A921IRT5-F1
#
_entry.id   AF-A0A921IRT5-F1
#
_cell.length_a   1.000
_cell.length_b   1.000
_cell.length_c   1.000
_cell.angle_alpha   90.00
_cell.angle_beta   90.00
_cell.angle_gamma   90.00
#
_symmetry.space_group_name_H-M   'P 1'
#
loop_
_entity.id
_entity.type
_entity.pdbx_description
1 polymer ?
#
loop_
_entity_poly.entity_id
_entity_poly.type
_entity_poly.pdbx_seq_one_letter_code
_entity_poly.pdbx_strand_id
1 'polypeptide(L)' 'VRGDVGAVKAATDAGAAAAQRVGELLSVHVIPRPDGSVETILPSSK' A
#
# COMPACT_ATOMS: atom_id res chain seq x y z
N VAL A 1 -0.65 2.45 3.98
CA VAL A 1 0.72 2.90 4.33
C VAL A 1 1.02 4.15 3.51
N ARG A 2 1.60 5.19 4.10
CA ARG A 2 1.97 6.45 3.42
C ARG A 2 3.45 6.73 3.68
N GLY A 3 4.15 7.31 2.71
CA GLY A 3 5.58 7.62 2.80
C GLY A 3 6.27 7.69 1.44
N ASP A 4 7.60 7.74 1.43
CA ASP A 4 8.39 7.73 0.20
C ASP A 4 8.17 6.44 -0.60
N VAL A 5 8.19 6.55 -1.93
CA VAL A 5 7.86 5.44 -2.84
C VAL A 5 8.69 4.19 -2.55
N GLY A 6 9.99 4.34 -2.26
CA GLY A 6 10.87 3.22 -1.93
C GLY A 6 10.46 2.51 -0.64
N ALA A 7 10.12 3.28 0.40
CA ALA A 7 9.67 2.73 1.68
C ALA A 7 8.31 2.03 1.54
N VAL A 8 7.36 2.65 0.83
CA VAL A 8 6.03 2.06 0.60
C VAL A 8 6.15 0.79 -0.24
N LYS A 9 6.98 0.78 -1.28
CA LYS A 9 7.19 -0.41 -2.12
C LYS A 9 7.76 -1.57 -1.30
N ALA A 10 8.82 -1.32 -0.52
CA ALA A 10 9.43 -2.34 0.33
C ALA A 10 8.44 -2.91 1.36
N ALA A 11 7.68 -2.03 2.03
CA ALA A 11 6.68 -2.44 3.00
C ALA A 11 5.58 -3.31 2.36
N THR A 12 5.12 -2.93 1.16
CA THR A 12 4.04 -3.65 0.49
C THR A 12 4.52 -4.98 -0.07
N ASP A 13 5.75 -5.09 -0.57
CA ASP A 13 6.34 -6.36 -1.03
C ASP A 13 6.57 -7.33 0.13
N ALA A 14 7.04 -6.84 1.27
CA ALA A 14 7.16 -7.66 2.49
C ALA A 14 5.79 -8.16 2.96
N GLY A 15 4.78 -7.27 2.96
CA GLY A 15 3.40 -7.61 3.28
C GLY A 15 2.79 -8.63 2.33
N ALA A 16 3.04 -8.50 1.02
CA ALA A 16 2.59 -9.44 0.00
C ALA A 16 3.12 -10.85 0.25
N ALA A 17 4.44 -10.96 0.50
CA ALA A 17 5.08 -12.23 0.79
C ALA A 17 4.58 -12.85 2.11
N ALA A 18 4.25 -12.02 3.10
CA ALA A 18 3.65 -12.50 4.35
C ALA A 18 2.20 -12.97 4.14
N ALA A 19 1.39 -12.20 3.41
CA ALA A 19 -0.01 -12.50 3.11
C ALA A 19 -0.15 -13.83 2.34
N GLN A 20 0.70 -14.06 1.33
CA GLN A 20 0.74 -15.33 0.59
C GLN A 20 1.08 -16.54 1.46
N ARG A 21 1.80 -16.35 2.57
CA ARG A 21 2.15 -17.44 3.50
C ARG A 21 1.02 -17.79 4.45
N VAL A 22 0.15 -16.84 4.77
CA VAL A 22 -0.96 -17.03 5.72
C VAL A 22 -2.30 -17.28 5.03
N GLY A 23 -2.40 -17.04 3.72
CA GLY A 23 -3.62 -17.25 2.95
C GLY A 23 -3.51 -16.75 1.51
N GLU A 24 -4.65 -16.38 0.93
CA GLU A 24 -4.72 -15.88 -0.45
C GLU A 24 -4.47 -14.37 -0.52
N LEU A 25 -3.56 -13.96 -1.40
CA LEU A 25 -3.32 -12.56 -1.73
C LEU A 25 -4.05 -12.20 -3.02
N LEU A 26 -5.05 -11.32 -2.92
CA LEU A 26 -5.83 -10.87 -4.07
C LEU A 26 -5.07 -9.85 -4.94
N SER A 27 -4.59 -8.76 -4.32
CA SER A 27 -3.86 -7.72 -5.06
C SER A 27 -2.97 -6.89 -4.15
N VAL A 28 -1.93 -6.31 -4.77
CA VAL A 28 -1.00 -5.38 -4.16
C VAL A 28 -0.79 -4.22 -5.11
N HIS A 29 -0.99 -3.00 -4.64
CA HIS A 29 -0.85 -1.81 -5.47
C HIS A 29 -0.21 -0.66 -4.69
N VAL A 30 0.70 0.05 -5.36
CA VAL A 30 1.33 1.26 -4.85
C VAL A 30 1.00 2.37 -5.83
N ILE A 31 0.53 3.49 -5.31
CA ILE A 31 0.25 4.70 -6.09
C ILE A 31 1.34 5.74 -5.73
N PRO A 32 2.37 5.94 -6.57
CA PRO A 32 3.47 6.83 -6.24
C PRO A 32 3.08 8.30 -6.12
N ARG A 33 2.05 8.72 -6.85
CA ARG A 33 1.51 10.09 -6.84
C ARG A 33 0.00 10.03 -7.03
N PRO A 34 -0.79 9.86 -5.96
CA PRO A 34 -2.24 9.95 -6.05
C PRO A 34 -2.67 11.36 -6.41
N ASP A 35 -3.78 11.48 -7.14
CA ASP A 35 -4.42 12.77 -7.37
C ASP A 35 -5.02 13.31 -6.06
N GLY A 36 -5.07 14.64 -5.90
CA GLY A 36 -5.59 15.27 -4.68
C GLY A 36 -7.05 14.90 -4.37
N SER A 37 -7.86 14.59 -5.39
CA SER A 37 -9.23 14.11 -5.18
C SER A 37 -9.28 12.76 -4.46
N VAL A 38 -8.28 11.89 -4.66
CA VAL A 38 -8.19 10.56 -4.03
C VAL A 38 -7.95 10.69 -2.52
N GLU A 39 -7.28 11.74 -2.07
CA GLU A 39 -7.04 11.98 -0.64
C GLU A 39 -8.34 12.20 0.15
N THR A 40 -9.41 12.70 -0.50
CA THR A 40 -10.70 12.93 0.17
C THR A 40 -11.48 11.66 0.50
N ILE A 41 -11.20 10.57 -0.24
CA ILE A 41 -11.85 9.27 -0.06
C ILE A 41 -10.98 8.30 0.74
N LEU A 42 -9.68 8.57 0.85
CA LEU A 42 -8.77 7.75 1.62
C LEU A 42 -8.84 8.13 3.12
N PRO A 43 -8.80 7.15 4.03
CA PRO A 43 -8.80 7.43 5.46
C PRO A 43 -7.53 8.20 5.87
N SER A 44 -7.70 9.23 6.71
CA SER A 44 -6.60 9.92 7.38
C SER A 44 -6.02 9.00 8.46
N SER A 45 -4.69 8.83 8.48
CA SER A 45 -4.03 7.93 9.44
C SER A 45 -4.32 8.36 10.88
N LYS A 46 -4.59 7.37 11.74
CA LYS A 46 -4.52 7.52 13.19
C LYS A 46 -3.06 7.54 13.64
#